data_AF-A0A524JFL5-F1
#
_entry.id   AF-A0A524JFL5-F1
#
_cell.length_a   1.000
_cell.length_b   1.000
_cell.length_c   1.000
_cell.angle_alpha   90.00
_cell.angle_beta   90.00
_cell.angle_gamma   90.00
#
_symmetry.space_group_name_H-M   'P 1'
#
loop_
_entity.id
_entity.type
_entity.pdbx_description
1 polymer ?
#
loop_
_entity_poly.entity_id
_entity_poly.type
_entity_poly.pdbx_seq_one_letter_code
_entity_poly.pdbx_strand_id
1 'polypeptide(L)' 'MSFKESIEKVSDSVRFSIQSIFSLTLANKLLAEKMWMRVDAEPSGTRFDSLLLLEMNYG' A
#
# COMPACT_ATOMS: atom_id res chain seq x y z
N MET A 1 38.51 -15.78 -3.34
CA MET A 1 37.04 -15.86 -3.47
C MET A 1 36.47 -14.93 -2.41
N SER A 2 36.19 -13.70 -2.80
CA SER A 2 36.01 -12.57 -1.88
C SER A 2 34.53 -12.35 -1.58
N PHE A 3 34.22 -12.08 -0.32
CA PHE A 3 32.90 -11.76 0.25
C PHE A 3 32.13 -10.64 -0.48
N LYS A 4 32.75 -9.97 -1.45
CA LYS A 4 32.15 -8.95 -2.32
C LYS A 4 31.17 -9.48 -3.36
N GLU A 5 31.24 -10.75 -3.76
CA GLU A 5 30.34 -11.30 -4.80
C GLU A 5 28.91 -11.59 -4.29
N SER A 6 28.68 -11.58 -2.97
CA SER A 6 27.36 -11.92 -2.39
C SER A 6 26.35 -10.75 -2.34
N ILE A 7 26.78 -9.51 -2.58
CA ILE A 7 25.91 -8.31 -2.51
C ILE A 7 25.50 -7.81 -3.92
N GLU A 8 25.91 -8.48 -5.00
CA GLU A 8 25.68 -8.01 -6.37
C GLU A 8 24.73 -8.93 -7.14
N LYS A 9 23.62 -9.28 -6.49
CA LYS A 9 22.43 -9.83 -7.16
C LYS A 9 21.16 -9.14 -6.68
N VAL A 10 21.26 -7.84 -6.42
CA VAL A 10 20.09 -6.97 -6.28
C VAL A 10 19.66 -6.62 -7.71
N SER A 11 18.40 -6.90 -8.03
CA SER A 11 17.78 -6.58 -9.31
C SER A 11 17.67 -5.05 -9.48
N ASP A 12 18.75 -4.42 -9.93
CA ASP A 12 19.05 -3.02 -9.62
C ASP A 12 18.39 -1.96 -10.53
N SER A 13 17.29 -2.26 -11.23
CA SER A 13 16.67 -1.26 -12.12
C SER A 13 15.22 -1.52 -12.53
N VAL A 14 14.48 -2.36 -11.83
CA VAL A 14 13.04 -2.48 -12.11
C VAL A 14 12.34 -1.25 -11.53
N ARG A 15 12.03 -0.26 -12.38
CA ARG A 15 11.12 0.84 -12.04
C ARG A 15 9.74 0.25 -11.76
N PHE A 16 9.29 0.31 -10.53
CA PHE A 16 7.91 -0.03 -10.16
C PHE A 16 7.18 1.24 -9.72
N SER A 17 5.87 1.30 -9.96
CA SER A 17 5.06 2.41 -9.48
C SER A 17 4.83 2.27 -7.98
N ILE A 18 5.35 3.22 -7.21
CA ILE A 18 5.17 3.28 -5.76
C ILE A 18 3.90 4.05 -5.36
N GLN A 19 3.09 4.47 -6.34
CA GLN A 19 1.97 5.40 -6.15
C GLN A 19 0.99 4.97 -5.07
N SER A 20 0.63 3.68 -5.01
CA SER A 20 -0.34 3.19 -4.03
C SER A 20 0.11 3.40 -2.58
N ILE A 21 1.42 3.36 -2.31
CA ILE A 21 1.98 3.56 -0.96
C ILE A 21 1.96 5.04 -0.59
N PHE A 22 2.29 5.93 -1.53
CA PHE A 22 2.37 7.38 -1.27
C PHE A 22 1.01 8.07 -1.19
N SER A 23 -0.02 7.53 -1.86
CA SER A 23 -1.36 8.12 -1.87
C SER A 23 -1.96 8.24 -0.46
N LEU A 24 -1.80 7.21 0.39
CA LEU A 24 -2.31 7.23 1.76
C LEU A 24 -1.56 8.25 2.62
N THR A 25 -0.23 8.37 2.47
CA THR A 25 0.57 9.36 3.20
C THR A 25 0.18 10.79 2.81
N LEU A 26 -0.10 11.03 1.53
CA LEU A 26 -0.55 12.34 1.06
C LEU A 26 -1.96 12.66 1.57
N ALA A 27 -2.89 11.71 1.51
CA ALA A 27 -4.24 11.87 2.03
C ALA A 27 -4.23 12.16 3.54
N ASN A 28 -3.38 11.47 4.31
CA ASN A 28 -3.17 11.74 5.73
C ASN A 28 -2.67 13.15 6.00
N LYS A 29 -1.74 13.68 5.20
CA LYS A 29 -1.27 15.07 5.34
C LYS A 29 -2.34 16.11 5.06
N LEU A 30 -3.25 15.85 4.12
CA LEU A 30 -4.28 16.80 3.69
C LEU A 30 -5.53 16.77 4.58
N LEU A 31 -5.90 15.58 5.07
CA LEU A 31 -7.17 15.34 5.77
C LEU A 31 -7.00 15.04 7.26
N ALA A 32 -5.79 14.67 7.71
CA ALA A 32 -5.49 14.31 9.10
C ALA A 32 -6.56 13.36 9.69
N GLU A 33 -7.10 13.68 10.85
CA GLU A 33 -8.11 12.87 11.56
C GLU A 33 -9.40 12.67 10.76
N LYS A 34 -9.73 13.57 9.81
CA LYS A 34 -10.92 13.43 8.96
C LYS A 34 -10.79 12.29 7.93
N MET A 35 -9.59 11.75 7.73
CA MET A 35 -9.34 10.59 6.87
C MET A 35 -9.99 9.32 7.44
N TRP A 36 -9.89 9.11 8.76
CA TRP A 36 -10.42 7.94 9.46
C TRP A 36 -11.95 7.88 9.51
N MET A 37 -12.64 9.00 9.23
CA MET A 37 -14.10 8.98 9.05
C MET A 37 -14.54 8.41 7.69
N ARG A 38 -13.60 8.19 6.76
CA ARG A 38 -13.87 7.75 5.39
C ARG A 38 -13.28 6.39 5.06
N VAL A 39 -12.22 6.00 5.74
CA VAL A 39 -11.53 4.73 5.54
C VAL A 39 -11.21 4.15 6.91
N ASP A 40 -11.71 2.94 7.15
CA ASP A 40 -11.49 2.23 8.40
C ASP A 40 -10.09 1.58 8.42
N ALA A 41 -9.52 1.40 9.61
CA ALA A 41 -8.18 0.85 9.80
C ALA A 41 -8.17 -0.69 9.91
N GLU A 42 -9.35 -1.32 9.88
CA GLU A 42 -9.49 -2.74 10.12
C GLU A 42 -9.08 -3.58 8.90
N PRO A 43 -8.26 -4.63 9.08
CA PRO A 43 -7.93 -5.53 7.99
C PRO A 43 -9.18 -6.29 7.54
N SER A 44 -9.58 -6.09 6.28
CA SER A 44 -10.82 -6.64 5.73
C SER A 44 -10.85 -8.17 5.56
N GLY A 45 -9.71 -8.86 5.78
CA GLY A 45 -9.59 -10.32 5.63
C GLY A 45 -9.91 -10.87 4.24
N THR A 46 -10.14 -10.02 3.25
CA THR A 46 -10.58 -10.35 1.90
C THR A 46 -9.61 -9.77 0.86
N ARG A 47 -9.71 -10.23 -0.41
CA ARG A 47 -8.87 -9.68 -1.48
C ARG A 47 -9.16 -8.19 -1.69
N PHE A 48 -8.13 -7.44 -2.12
CA PHE A 48 -8.21 -5.98 -2.31
C PHE A 48 -9.24 -5.55 -3.38
N ASP A 49 -9.61 -6.45 -4.28
CA ASP A 49 -10.56 -6.25 -5.38
C ASP A 49 -11.97 -6.75 -5.05
N SER A 50 -12.26 -7.04 -3.77
CA SER A 50 -13.53 -7.63 -3.35
C SER A 50 -14.69 -6.65 -3.48
N LEU A 51 -15.46 -6.77 -4.56
CA LEU A 51 -16.74 -6.04 -4.73
C LEU A 51 -17.77 -6.43 -3.66
N LEU A 52 -17.72 -7.67 -3.18
CA LEU A 52 -18.57 -8.14 -2.09
C LEU A 52 -18.32 -7.35 -0.80
N LEU A 53 -17.04 -7.05 -0.50
CA LEU A 53 -16.68 -6.24 0.66
C LEU A 53 -17.24 -4.80 0.53
N LEU A 54 -17.21 -4.24 -0.68
CA LEU A 54 -17.78 -2.93 -0.95
C LEU A 54 -19.28 -2.92 -0.66
N GLU A 55 -20.04 -3.89 -1.17
CA GLU A 55 -21.48 -4.00 -0.88
C GLU A 55 -21.79 -4.19 0.61
N MET A 56 -21.01 -5.03 1.31
CA MET A 56 -21.21 -5.30 2.74
C MET A 56 -20.90 -4.10 3.64
N ASN A 57 -19.93 -3.27 3.25
CA ASN A 57 -19.56 -2.04 3.96
C ASN A 57 -20.37 -0.83 3.50
N TYR A 58 -21.53 -1.05 2.86
CA TYR A 58 -22.41 0.00 2.33
C TYR A 58 -21.71 0.94 1.37
N GLY A 59 -21.04 0.35 0.37
CA GLY A 59 -20.47 1.05 -0.77
C GLY A 59 -21.37 2.17 -1.29
#